data_AF-A0A3E4N325-F1
#
_entry.id   AF-A0A3E4N325-F1
#
_cell.length_a   1.000
_cell.length_b   1.000
_cell.length_c   1.000
_cell.angle_alpha   90.00
_cell.angle_beta   90.00
_cell.angle_gamma   90.00
#
_symmetry.space_group_name_H-M   'P 1'
#
loop_
_entity.id
_entity.type
_entity.pdbx_description
1 polymer ?
#
loop_
_entity_poly.entity_id
_entity_poly.type
_entity_poly.pdbx_seq_one_letter_code
_entity_poly.pdbx_strand_id
1 'polypeptide(L)'
;MIDVLSIIILIFSILQIILFFKVWVMTNNVNAIKSCIVQKQTVEDLLIREAQILTLKGEIEEARLRYFRAFYLSVIELYEKAQKEYETQKDMKNEFYENKYKNIVRYFEERLSKIGGTLDKEKFDSFKKVNTLISPI
;
A
#
# COMPACT_ATOMS: atom_id res chain seq x y z
N MET A 1 28.47 -21.13 -53.25
CA MET A 1 29.25 -21.71 -52.15
C MET A 1 28.77 -21.01 -50.90
N ILE A 2 28.28 -21.74 -49.89
CA ILE A 2 27.94 -21.10 -48.63
C ILE A 2 29.27 -20.85 -47.93
N ASP A 3 29.61 -19.58 -47.71
CA ASP A 3 30.86 -19.23 -47.04
C ASP A 3 30.75 -19.58 -45.55
N VAL A 4 31.86 -20.03 -44.97
CA VAL A 4 31.94 -20.39 -43.52
C VAL A 4 31.41 -19.25 -42.65
N LEU A 5 31.64 -18.00 -43.06
CA LEU A 5 31.11 -16.80 -42.42
C LEU A 5 29.57 -16.77 -42.38
N SER A 6 28.91 -17.15 -43.47
CA SER A 6 27.45 -17.20 -43.55
C SER A 6 26.86 -18.25 -42.60
N ILE A 7 27.53 -19.39 -42.43
CA ILE A 7 27.13 -20.44 -41.48
C ILE A 7 27.25 -19.94 -40.04
N ILE A 8 28.34 -19.25 -39.70
CA ILE A 8 28.56 -18.68 -38.37
C ILE A 8 27.48 -17.65 -38.03
N ILE A 9 27.14 -16.76 -38.96
CA ILE A 9 26.10 -15.74 -38.75
C ILE A 9 24.72 -16.38 -38.56
N LEU A 10 24.41 -17.45 -39.31
CA LEU A 10 23.15 -18.18 -39.17
C LEU A 10 23.02 -18.83 -37.78
N ILE A 11 24.07 -19.53 -37.32
CA ILE A 11 24.11 -20.14 -35.99
C ILE A 11 23.99 -19.08 -34.90
N PHE A 12 24.71 -17.96 -35.06
CA PHE A 12 24.65 -16.86 -34.10
C PHE A 12 23.24 -16.27 -34.02
N SER A 13 22.56 -16.08 -35.15
CA SER A 13 21.19 -15.57 -35.21
C SER A 13 20.20 -16.46 -34.44
N ILE A 14 20.30 -17.79 -34.61
CA ILE A 14 19.45 -18.75 -33.90
C ILE A 14 19.74 -18.73 -32.40
N LEU A 15 21.01 -18.67 -32.01
CA LEU A 15 21.41 -18.58 -30.60
C LEU A 15 20.90 -17.30 -29.95
N GLN A 16 20.92 -16.16 -30.66
CA GLN A 16 20.38 -14.89 -30.15
C GLN A 16 18.87 -14.98 -29.88
N ILE A 17 18.09 -15.59 -30.78
CA ILE A 17 16.65 -15.77 -30.58
C ILE A 17 16.37 -16.59 -29.32
N ILE A 18 17.10 -17.70 -29.10
CA ILE A 18 16.96 -18.52 -27.89
C ILE A 18 17.32 -17.74 -26.63
N LEU A 19 18.39 -16.93 -26.68
CA LEU A 19 18.79 -16.07 -25.57
C LEU A 19 17.72 -15.02 -25.24
N PHE A 20 17.09 -14.41 -26.25
CA PHE A 20 15.98 -13.46 -26.04
C PHE A 20 14.79 -14.12 -25.32
N PHE A 21 14.37 -15.31 -25.73
CA PHE A 21 13.30 -16.03 -25.03
C PHE A 21 13.67 -16.36 -23.57
N LYS A 22 14.94 -16.75 -23.32
CA LYS A 22 15.42 -17.05 -21.97
C LYS A 22 15.40 -15.81 -21.07
N VAL A 23 15.88 -14.67 -21.57
CA VAL A 23 15.85 -13.39 -20.85
C VAL A 23 14.40 -12.92 -20.64
N TRP A 24 13.51 -13.10 -21.63
CA TRP A 24 12.09 -12.76 -21.50
C TRP A 24 11.41 -13.53 -20.36
N VAL A 25 11.64 -14.84 -20.27
CA VAL A 25 11.11 -15.68 -19.17
C VAL A 25 11.67 -15.22 -17.83
N MET A 26 12.97 -14.90 -17.74
CA MET A 26 13.57 -14.38 -16.51
C MET A 26 12.96 -13.04 -16.09
N THR A 27 12.75 -12.11 -17.03
CA THR A 27 12.11 -10.82 -16.75
C THR A 27 10.66 -11.00 -16.27
N ASN A 28 9.91 -11.94 -16.86
CA ASN A 28 8.56 -12.26 -16.39
C ASN A 28 8.56 -12.82 -14.95
N ASN A 29 9.51 -13.72 -14.64
CA ASN A 29 9.66 -14.26 -13.28
C ASN A 29 10.02 -13.17 -12.26
N VAL A 30 10.92 -12.25 -12.62
CA VAL A 30 11.26 -11.10 -11.75
C VAL A 30 10.03 -10.19 -11.55
N ASN A 31 9.23 -9.98 -12.59
CA ASN A 31 8.00 -9.20 -12.47
C ASN A 31 6.98 -9.87 -11.53
N ALA A 32 6.84 -11.20 -11.61
CA ALA A 32 5.99 -11.98 -10.71
C ALA A 32 6.50 -11.96 -9.25
N ILE A 33 7.81 -12.06 -9.04
CA ILE A 33 8.39 -11.94 -7.68
C ILE A 33 8.16 -10.52 -7.14
N LYS A 34 8.38 -9.48 -7.96
CA LYS A 34 8.15 -8.10 -7.57
C LYS A 34 6.70 -7.85 -7.19
N SER A 35 5.73 -8.41 -7.93
CA SER A 35 4.31 -8.27 -7.59
C SER A 35 3.94 -8.98 -6.27
N CYS A 36 4.52 -10.16 -5.99
CA CYS A 36 4.35 -10.84 -4.70
C CYS A 36 4.99 -10.09 -3.53
N ILE A 37 6.17 -9.48 -3.72
CA ILE A 37 6.85 -8.69 -2.66
C ILE A 37 6.11 -7.37 -2.41
N VAL A 38 5.57 -6.73 -3.45
CA VAL A 38 4.73 -5.53 -3.29
C VAL A 38 3.41 -5.86 -2.59
N GLN A 39 2.91 -7.09 -2.69
CA GLN A 39 1.83 -7.63 -1.85
C GLN A 39 2.27 -7.98 -0.41
N LYS A 40 3.27 -7.27 0.15
CA LYS A 40 3.54 -7.35 1.58
C LYS A 40 2.30 -6.86 2.31
N GLN A 41 1.56 -7.79 2.92
CA GLN A 41 0.42 -7.46 3.77
C GLN A 41 0.86 -6.42 4.79
N THR A 42 0.20 -5.27 4.78
CA THR A 42 0.48 -4.24 5.77
C THR A 42 -0.01 -4.70 7.14
N VAL A 43 0.54 -4.11 8.20
CA VAL A 43 0.02 -4.36 9.56
C VAL A 43 -1.46 -3.94 9.65
N GLU A 44 -1.84 -2.89 8.91
CA GLU A 44 -3.23 -2.47 8.74
C GLU A 44 -4.12 -3.57 8.14
N ASP A 45 -3.70 -4.21 7.03
CA ASP A 45 -4.45 -5.28 6.38
C ASP A 45 -4.70 -6.47 7.32
N LEU A 46 -3.69 -6.82 8.12
CA LEU A 46 -3.79 -7.90 9.11
C LEU A 46 -4.81 -7.55 10.21
N LEU A 47 -4.76 -6.34 10.75
CA LEU A 47 -5.70 -5.88 11.79
C LEU A 47 -7.14 -5.83 11.28
N ILE A 48 -7.34 -5.41 10.02
CA ILE A 48 -8.66 -5.40 9.39
C ILE A 48 -9.19 -6.83 9.26
N ARG A 49 -8.36 -7.78 8.83
CA ARG A 49 -8.75 -9.20 8.73
C ARG A 49 -9.08 -9.80 10.10
N GLU A 50 -8.27 -9.51 11.11
CA GLU A 50 -8.56 -9.93 12.49
C GLU A 50 -9.89 -9.35 12.98
N ALA A 51 -10.14 -8.07 12.74
CA ALA A 51 -11.41 -7.42 13.11
C ALA A 51 -12.62 -8.09 12.43
N GLN A 52 -12.49 -8.46 11.15
CA GLN A 52 -13.51 -9.20 10.42
C GLN A 52 -13.75 -10.59 11.03
N ILE A 53 -12.70 -11.31 11.38
CA ILE A 53 -12.80 -12.63 12.03
C ILE A 53 -13.52 -12.49 13.38
N LEU A 54 -13.16 -11.51 14.21
CA LEU A 54 -13.79 -11.24 15.50
C LEU A 54 -15.27 -10.86 15.34
N THR A 55 -15.59 -10.08 14.31
CA THR A 55 -16.98 -9.76 13.96
C THR A 55 -17.78 -11.03 13.66
N LEU A 56 -17.23 -11.95 12.88
CA LEU A 56 -17.87 -13.23 12.56
C LEU A 56 -18.03 -14.14 13.77
N LYS A 57 -17.14 -14.04 14.76
CA LYS A 57 -17.25 -14.74 16.05
C LYS A 57 -18.28 -14.13 17.00
N GLY A 58 -18.77 -12.92 16.71
CA GLY A 58 -19.64 -12.16 17.61
C GLY A 58 -18.90 -11.37 18.70
N GLU A 59 -17.56 -11.34 18.66
CA GLU A 59 -16.71 -10.61 19.59
C GLU A 59 -16.59 -9.13 19.16
N ILE A 60 -17.72 -8.41 19.22
CA ILE A 60 -17.86 -7.08 18.63
C ILE A 60 -16.92 -6.04 19.25
N GLU A 61 -16.71 -6.07 20.57
CA GLU A 61 -15.83 -5.13 21.25
C GLU A 61 -14.38 -5.24 20.80
N GLU A 62 -13.87 -6.47 20.71
CA GLU A 62 -12.52 -6.72 20.23
C GLU A 62 -12.38 -6.37 18.74
N ALA A 63 -13.40 -6.68 17.93
CA ALA A 63 -13.43 -6.28 16.53
C ALA A 63 -13.34 -4.75 16.38
N ARG A 64 -14.09 -3.99 17.19
CA ARG A 64 -14.01 -2.52 17.21
C ARG A 64 -12.62 -2.05 17.56
N LEU A 65 -12.00 -2.61 18.60
CA LEU A 65 -10.64 -2.24 19.01
C LEU A 65 -9.62 -2.43 17.87
N ARG A 66 -9.72 -3.55 17.13
CA ARG A 66 -8.85 -3.82 15.97
C ARG A 66 -9.08 -2.84 14.82
N TYR A 67 -10.35 -2.52 14.50
CA TYR A 67 -10.66 -1.50 13.49
C TYR A 67 -10.13 -0.12 13.87
N PHE A 68 -10.29 0.31 15.13
CA PHE A 68 -9.73 1.60 15.58
C PHE A 68 -8.20 1.61 15.51
N ARG A 69 -7.54 0.52 15.90
CA ARG A 69 -6.09 0.41 15.80
C ARG A 69 -5.61 0.51 14.35
N ALA A 70 -6.28 -0.17 13.41
CA ALA A 70 -6.00 -0.06 11.98
C ALA A 70 -6.23 1.37 11.47
N PHE A 71 -7.32 2.02 11.89
CA PHE A 71 -7.59 3.41 11.55
C PHE A 71 -6.45 4.35 12.02
N TYR A 72 -6.01 4.24 13.28
CA TYR A 72 -4.93 5.09 13.77
C TYR A 72 -3.62 4.87 13.01
N LEU A 73 -3.30 3.63 12.64
CA LEU A 73 -2.13 3.35 11.80
C LEU A 73 -2.25 4.02 10.42
N SER A 74 -3.41 3.93 9.77
CA SER A 74 -3.63 4.57 8.47
C SER A 74 -3.46 6.10 8.52
N VAL A 75 -3.88 6.72 9.63
CA VAL A 75 -3.70 8.16 9.87
C VAL A 75 -2.23 8.52 10.06
N ILE A 76 -1.48 7.70 10.81
CA ILE A 76 -0.04 7.87 11.02
C ILE A 76 0.72 7.74 9.69
N GLU A 77 0.44 6.68 8.92
CA GLU A 77 1.09 6.47 7.62
C GLU A 77 0.79 7.61 6.64
N LEU A 78 -0.45 8.12 6.63
CA LEU A 78 -0.80 9.29 5.82
C LEU A 78 -0.03 10.54 6.26
N TYR A 79 0.08 10.76 7.56
CA TYR A 79 0.83 11.88 8.14
C TYR A 79 2.32 11.82 7.76
N GLU A 80 2.97 10.67 7.96
CA GLU A 80 4.37 10.45 7.60
C GLU A 80 4.62 10.65 6.11
N LYS A 81 3.70 10.15 5.27
CA LYS A 81 3.76 10.33 3.82
C LYS A 81 3.64 11.81 3.43
N ALA A 82 2.68 12.53 3.99
CA ALA A 82 2.50 13.96 3.75
C ALA A 82 3.76 14.75 4.18
N GLN A 83 4.37 14.37 5.30
CA GLN A 83 5.61 15.00 5.78
C GLN A 83 6.80 14.74 4.85
N LYS A 84 6.94 13.52 4.34
CA LYS A 84 8.02 13.14 3.42
C LYS A 84 7.89 13.76 2.04
N GLU A 85 6.68 13.83 1.48
CA GLU A 85 6.46 14.30 0.11
C GLU A 85 6.41 15.83 -0.01
N TYR A 86 6.05 16.54 1.07
CA TYR A 86 5.78 17.99 1.04
C TYR A 86 6.48 18.77 2.17
N GLU A 87 7.69 18.37 2.55
CA GLU A 87 8.45 18.96 3.66
C GLU A 87 8.54 20.49 3.60
N THR A 88 8.79 21.04 2.41
CA THR A 88 8.96 22.49 2.17
C THR A 88 7.69 23.22 1.73
N GLN A 89 6.61 22.52 1.38
CA GLN A 89 5.39 23.08 0.78
C GLN A 89 4.18 22.89 1.69
N LYS A 90 4.08 23.75 2.70
CA LYS A 90 3.11 23.63 3.80
C LYS A 90 1.64 23.59 3.36
N ASP A 91 1.27 24.38 2.35
CA ASP A 91 -0.10 24.44 1.86
C ASP A 91 -0.49 23.16 1.10
N MET A 92 0.37 22.68 0.21
CA MET A 92 0.15 21.42 -0.50
C MET A 92 0.15 20.21 0.43
N LYS A 93 0.95 20.25 1.50
CA LYS A 93 0.98 19.21 2.54
C LYS A 93 -0.38 19.04 3.23
N ASN A 94 -0.99 20.16 3.62
CA ASN A 94 -2.28 20.14 4.31
C ASN A 94 -3.39 19.67 3.37
N GLU A 95 -3.43 20.19 2.15
CA GLU A 95 -4.43 19.81 1.15
C GLU A 95 -4.36 18.31 0.81
N PHE A 96 -3.13 17.79 0.59
CA PHE A 96 -2.91 16.37 0.35
C PHE A 96 -3.44 15.51 1.49
N TYR A 97 -3.09 15.87 2.73
CA TYR A 97 -3.52 15.14 3.93
C TYR A 97 -5.05 15.14 4.05
N GLU A 98 -5.70 16.31 3.99
CA GLU A 98 -7.15 16.44 4.18
C GLU A 98 -7.95 15.65 3.13
N ASN A 99 -7.51 15.69 1.87
CA ASN A 99 -8.16 14.96 0.79
C ASN A 99 -8.05 13.44 1.00
N LYS A 100 -6.86 12.95 1.38
CA LYS A 100 -6.65 11.51 1.63
C LYS A 100 -7.35 11.04 2.90
N TYR A 101 -7.35 11.85 3.95
CA TYR A 101 -8.00 11.53 5.22
C TYR A 101 -9.50 11.25 5.06
N LYS A 102 -10.21 12.02 4.21
CA LYS A 102 -11.63 11.77 3.88
C LYS A 102 -11.89 10.36 3.37
N ASN A 103 -10.96 9.81 2.58
CA ASN A 103 -11.09 8.45 2.06
C ASN A 103 -10.90 7.39 3.16
N ILE A 104 -9.95 7.61 4.06
CA ILE A 104 -9.72 6.76 5.23
C ILE A 104 -10.96 6.73 6.12
N VAL A 105 -11.49 7.91 6.49
CA VAL A 105 -12.69 8.01 7.33
C VAL A 105 -13.86 7.25 6.71
N ARG A 106 -14.14 7.47 5.42
CA ARG A 106 -15.20 6.75 4.71
C ARG A 106 -15.01 5.23 4.77
N TYR A 107 -13.79 4.75 4.54
CA TYR A 107 -13.47 3.32 4.54
C TYR A 107 -13.74 2.65 5.91
N PHE A 108 -13.36 3.30 7.00
CA PHE A 108 -13.55 2.76 8.35
C PHE A 108 -14.97 2.98 8.88
N GLU A 109 -15.63 4.07 8.54
CA GLU A 109 -17.02 4.35 8.92
C GLU A 109 -17.99 3.29 8.35
N GLU A 110 -17.82 2.90 7.09
CA GLU A 110 -18.63 1.84 6.46
C GLU A 110 -18.48 0.49 7.17
N ARG A 111 -17.33 0.22 7.81
CA ARG A 111 -17.07 -1.03 8.53
C ARG A 111 -17.55 -0.96 9.97
N LEU A 112 -17.26 0.13 10.66
CA LEU A 112 -17.66 0.35 12.04
C LEU A 112 -19.18 0.46 12.18
N SER A 113 -19.87 1.10 11.23
CA SER A 113 -21.34 1.21 11.23
C SER A 113 -22.04 -0.15 11.23
N LYS A 114 -21.45 -1.17 10.59
CA LYS A 114 -22.00 -2.55 10.58
C LYS A 114 -21.93 -3.24 11.94
N ILE A 115 -21.05 -2.78 12.83
CA ILE A 115 -20.82 -3.34 14.16
C ILE A 115 -21.14 -2.34 15.28
N GLY A 116 -21.90 -1.29 14.98
CA GLY A 116 -22.35 -0.28 15.95
C GLY A 116 -21.23 0.62 16.50
N GLY A 117 -20.13 0.79 15.78
CA GLY A 117 -19.05 1.72 16.12
C GLY A 117 -19.24 3.07 15.41
N THR A 118 -18.82 4.15 16.08
CA THR A 118 -18.77 5.51 15.52
C THR A 118 -17.34 6.05 15.55
N LEU A 119 -16.98 6.81 14.52
CA LEU A 119 -15.66 7.42 14.40
C LEU A 119 -15.76 8.92 14.66
N ASP A 120 -14.84 9.46 15.47
CA ASP A 120 -14.67 10.91 15.60
C ASP A 120 -13.90 11.42 14.38
N LYS A 121 -14.64 11.99 13.44
CA LYS A 121 -14.11 12.43 12.14
C LYS A 121 -13.25 13.68 12.26
N GLU A 122 -13.52 14.53 13.24
CA GLU A 122 -12.91 15.85 13.38
C GLU A 122 -11.60 15.80 14.16
N LYS A 123 -11.38 14.74 14.93
CA LYS A 123 -10.18 14.61 15.77
C LYS A 123 -8.86 14.66 15.00
N PHE A 124 -8.81 14.07 13.80
CA PHE A 124 -7.59 13.95 13.00
C PHE A 124 -7.75 14.51 11.57
N ASP A 125 -8.73 15.41 11.37
CA ASP A 125 -9.11 15.93 10.06
C ASP A 125 -8.04 16.76 9.34
N SER A 126 -7.04 17.25 10.07
CA SER A 126 -6.03 18.17 9.56
C SER A 126 -4.64 17.76 10.01
N PHE A 127 -3.66 17.97 9.12
CA PHE A 127 -2.26 17.64 9.37
C PHE A 127 -1.76 18.30 10.68
N LYS A 128 -2.17 19.55 10.93
CA LYS A 128 -1.78 20.30 12.13
C LYS A 128 -2.22 19.61 13.43
N LYS A 129 -3.44 19.06 13.50
CA LYS A 129 -3.94 18.35 14.69
C LYS A 129 -3.13 17.09 14.97
N VAL A 130 -2.79 16.34 13.92
CA VAL A 130 -1.94 15.14 14.07
C VAL A 130 -0.52 15.53 14.46
N ASN A 131 0.04 16.57 13.83
CA ASN A 131 1.38 17.08 14.15
C ASN A 131 1.50 17.48 15.64
N THR A 132 0.46 18.06 16.24
CA THR A 132 0.48 18.41 17.67
C THR A 132 0.47 17.20 18.61
N LEU A 133 0.06 16.02 18.14
CA LEU A 133 -0.03 14.81 18.94
C LEU A 133 1.19 13.90 18.78
N ILE A 134 1.82 13.91 17.60
CA ILE A 134 2.80 12.88 17.19
C ILE A 134 4.20 13.46 16.94
N SER A 135 4.33 14.77 16.63
CA SER A 135 5.66 15.34 16.37
C SER A 135 6.53 15.22 17.63
N PRO A 136 7.76 14.68 17.51
CA PRO A 136 8.72 14.74 18.62
C PRO A 136 8.99 16.20 18.97
N ILE A 137 9.01 16.50 20.27
CA ILE A 137 9.47 17.78 20.84
C ILE A 137 10.96 17.94 20.56
#